data_AF-A0A318LNN1-F1
#
_entry.id   AF-A0A318LNN1-F1
#
_cell.length_a   1.000
_cell.length_b   1.000
_cell.length_c   1.000
_cell.angle_alpha   90.00
_cell.angle_beta   90.00
_cell.angle_gamma   90.00
#
_symmetry.space_group_name_H-M   'P 1'
#
loop_
_entity.id
_entity.type
_entity.pdbx_description
1 polymer ?
#
loop_
_entity_poly.entity_id
_entity_poly.type
_entity_poly.pdbx_seq_one_letter_code
_entity_poly.pdbx_strand_id
1 'polypeptide(L)'
;MTVRWDGEDEDARAAARAAAERRALLDHQHGPEIVLANEFAEIRVCRVETRNGSRLLIESPKSGQWVALCPFELEALTWQNPRTFSAMIGRPFGPLLGHDEEDT
;
A
#
# COMPACT_ATOMS: atom_id res chain seq x y z
N MET A 1 -14.19 -27.21 16.67
CA MET A 1 -12.74 -27.21 16.91
C MET A 1 -12.17 -26.01 16.18
N THR A 2 -11.88 -24.93 16.91
CA THR A 2 -11.31 -23.70 16.33
C THR A 2 -9.81 -23.92 16.13
N VAL A 3 -9.37 -23.94 14.88
CA VAL A 3 -7.95 -24.03 14.53
C VAL A 3 -7.38 -22.63 14.75
N ARG A 4 -6.56 -22.48 15.79
CA ARG A 4 -5.75 -21.28 16.04
C ARG A 4 -4.40 -21.51 15.40
N TRP A 5 -3.95 -20.60 14.53
CA TRP A 5 -2.64 -20.72 13.87
C TRP A 5 -1.56 -19.97 14.68
N ASP A 6 -0.32 -20.46 14.59
CA ASP A 6 0.83 -19.85 15.24
C ASP A 6 1.21 -18.55 14.51
N GLY A 7 0.97 -17.40 15.15
CA GLY A 7 1.10 -16.07 14.53
C GLY A 7 -0.22 -15.30 14.43
N GLU A 8 -1.37 -15.92 14.68
CA GLU A 8 -2.69 -15.25 14.62
C GLU A 8 -2.76 -14.00 15.51
N ASP A 9 -2.23 -14.08 16.74
CA ASP A 9 -2.21 -12.95 17.66
C ASP A 9 -1.25 -11.83 17.19
N GLU A 10 -0.17 -12.18 16.48
CA GLU A 10 0.78 -11.21 15.94
C GLU A 10 0.17 -10.46 14.75
N ASP A 11 -0.42 -11.19 13.81
CA ASP A 11 -1.14 -10.65 12.67
C ASP A 11 -2.30 -9.75 13.11
N ALA A 12 -3.08 -10.17 14.11
CA ALA A 12 -4.17 -9.37 14.66
C ALA A 12 -3.65 -8.05 15.26
N ARG A 13 -2.52 -8.09 15.98
CA ARG A 13 -1.89 -6.88 16.53
C ARG A 13 -1.31 -6.00 15.43
N ALA A 14 -0.69 -6.57 14.42
CA ALA A 14 -0.16 -5.84 13.27
C ALA A 14 -1.27 -5.13 12.50
N ALA A 15 -2.37 -5.82 12.23
CA ALA A 15 -3.56 -5.26 11.60
C ALA A 15 -4.17 -4.13 12.44
N ALA A 16 -4.28 -4.30 13.76
CA ALA A 16 -4.78 -3.25 14.65
C ALA A 16 -3.89 -2.00 14.65
N ARG A 17 -2.56 -2.18 14.66
CA ARG A 17 -1.60 -1.06 14.55
C ARG A 17 -1.74 -0.34 13.20
N ALA A 18 -1.79 -1.08 12.10
CA ALA A 18 -1.95 -0.51 10.76
C ALA A 18 -3.27 0.25 10.61
N ALA A 19 -4.37 -0.26 11.19
CA ALA A 19 -5.66 0.42 11.19
C ALA A 19 -5.64 1.71 12.01
N ALA A 20 -4.98 1.72 13.16
CA ALA A 20 -4.82 2.90 14.00
C ALA A 20 -3.94 3.96 13.31
N GLU A 21 -2.85 3.55 12.65
CA GLU A 21 -2.00 4.44 11.88
C GLU A 21 -2.76 5.08 10.71
N ARG A 22 -3.50 4.28 9.94
CA ARG A 22 -4.35 4.79 8.86
C ARG A 22 -5.36 5.82 9.38
N ARG A 23 -6.01 5.53 10.51
CA ARG A 23 -6.95 6.47 11.13
C ARG A 23 -6.28 7.79 11.47
N ALA A 24 -5.13 7.74 12.13
CA ALA A 24 -4.37 8.94 12.49
C ALA A 24 -3.96 9.77 11.27
N LEU A 25 -3.63 9.13 10.14
CA LEU A 25 -3.36 9.83 8.89
C LEU A 25 -4.61 10.52 8.34
N LEU A 26 -5.75 9.81 8.30
CA LEU A 26 -7.02 10.34 7.81
C LEU A 26 -7.55 11.50 8.66
N ASP A 27 -7.31 11.49 9.97
CA ASP A 27 -7.64 12.61 10.88
C ASP A 27 -6.88 13.90 10.50
N HIS A 28 -5.81 13.79 9.72
CA HIS A 28 -5.01 14.89 9.19
C HIS A 28 -5.13 15.04 7.66
N GLN A 29 -6.22 14.56 7.07
CA GLN A 29 -6.52 14.78 5.66
C GLN A 29 -6.64 16.28 5.35
N HIS A 30 -6.00 16.70 4.27
CA HIS A 30 -6.03 18.07 3.78
C HIS A 30 -6.57 18.12 2.34
N GLY A 31 -7.77 18.68 2.18
CA GLY A 31 -8.43 18.82 0.88
C GLY A 31 -9.29 17.61 0.50
N PRO A 32 -9.89 17.64 -0.70
CA PRO A 32 -10.83 16.60 -1.12
C PRO A 32 -10.14 15.26 -1.38
N GLU A 33 -10.87 14.19 -1.13
CA GLU A 33 -10.54 12.84 -1.60
C GLU A 33 -10.84 12.72 -3.10
N ILE A 34 -9.96 12.02 -3.82
CA ILE A 34 -10.17 11.62 -5.21
C ILE A 34 -10.43 10.12 -5.21
N VAL A 35 -11.55 9.72 -5.81
CA VAL A 35 -11.88 8.32 -6.04
C VAL A 35 -11.54 7.96 -7.48
N LEU A 36 -10.71 6.94 -7.67
CA LEU A 36 -10.36 6.40 -8.99
C LEU A 36 -10.88 4.96 -9.05
N ALA A 37 -11.74 4.67 -10.01
CA ALA A 37 -12.38 3.36 -10.12
C ALA A 37 -12.50 2.90 -11.58
N ASN A 38 -12.44 1.59 -11.75
CA ASN A 38 -12.75 0.87 -12.98
C ASN A 38 -13.56 -0.41 -12.67
N GLU A 39 -13.74 -1.28 -13.66
CA GLU A 39 -14.51 -2.51 -13.53
C GLU A 39 -13.86 -3.58 -12.61
N PHE A 40 -12.60 -3.40 -12.23
CA PHE A 40 -11.83 -4.36 -11.43
C PHE A 40 -11.51 -3.85 -10.02
N ALA A 41 -11.36 -2.54 -9.85
CA ALA A 41 -10.84 -1.91 -8.64
C ALA A 41 -11.39 -0.49 -8.39
N GLU A 42 -11.46 -0.13 -7.11
CA GLU A 42 -11.63 1.22 -6.61
C GLU A 42 -10.43 1.54 -5.71
N ILE A 43 -9.87 2.74 -5.86
CA ILE A 43 -8.91 3.32 -4.94
C ILE A 43 -9.34 4.72 -4.54
N ARG A 44 -8.97 5.11 -3.31
CA ARG A 44 -9.16 6.45 -2.77
C ARG A 44 -7.80 7.08 -2.55
N VAL A 45 -7.69 8.34 -2.93
CA VAL A 45 -6.44 9.09 -2.87
C VAL A 45 -6.71 10.42 -2.18
N CYS A 46 -5.97 10.70 -1.11
CA CYS A 46 -6.05 11.98 -0.43
C CYS A 46 -4.67 12.44 0.05
N ARG A 47 -4.50 13.75 0.22
CA ARG A 47 -3.31 14.30 0.86
C ARG A 47 -3.53 14.31 2.37
N VAL A 48 -2.53 13.87 3.12
CA VAL A 48 -2.52 13.93 4.59
C VAL A 48 -1.28 14.67 5.07
N GLU A 49 -1.41 15.40 6.17
CA GLU A 49 -0.29 16.11 6.79
C GLU A 49 0.30 15.30 7.94
N THR A 50 1.62 15.16 7.95
CA THR A 50 2.36 14.50 9.03
C THR A 50 3.38 15.48 9.61
N ARG A 51 3.96 15.13 10.76
CA ARG A 51 5.09 15.90 11.35
C ARG A 51 6.30 15.99 10.42
N ASN A 52 6.43 15.05 9.48
CA ASN A 52 7.53 14.93 8.54
C ASN A 52 7.16 15.47 7.14
N GLY A 53 6.09 16.28 7.04
CA GLY A 53 5.60 16.84 5.79
C GLY A 53 4.38 16.10 5.22
N SER A 54 3.99 16.50 4.02
CA SER A 54 2.81 15.96 3.33
C SER A 54 3.05 14.53 2.82
N ARG A 55 1.98 13.74 2.82
CA ARG A 55 1.94 12.40 2.24
C ARG A 55 0.74 12.27 1.32
N LEU A 56 0.87 11.46 0.28
CA LEU A 56 -0.25 10.98 -0.52
C LEU A 56 -0.69 9.63 0.05
N LEU A 57 -1.84 9.61 0.71
CA LEU A 57 -2.48 8.38 1.18
C LEU A 57 -3.28 7.77 0.03
N ILE A 58 -2.97 6.53 -0.31
CA ILE A 58 -3.65 5.73 -1.31
C ILE A 58 -4.21 4.49 -0.62
N GLU A 59 -5.50 4.24 -0.72
CA GLU A 59 -6.13 3.05 -0.15
C GLU A 59 -7.02 2.31 -1.14
N SER A 60 -7.09 0.99 -1.01
CA SER A 60 -8.03 0.14 -1.73
C SER A 60 -9.07 -0.41 -0.76
N PRO A 61 -10.32 0.08 -0.80
CA PRO A 61 -11.37 -0.38 0.09
C PRO A 61 -11.63 -1.90 0.00
N LYS A 62 -11.46 -2.46 -1.20
CA LYS A 62 -11.70 -3.88 -1.48
C LYS A 62 -10.72 -4.82 -0.77
N SER A 63 -9.43 -4.47 -0.73
CA SER A 63 -8.39 -5.29 -0.09
C SER A 63 -8.04 -4.83 1.32
N GLY A 64 -8.47 -3.62 1.72
CA GLY A 64 -8.05 -2.98 2.96
C GLY A 64 -6.60 -2.52 2.98
N GLN A 65 -5.87 -2.69 1.86
CA GLN A 65 -4.49 -2.26 1.70
C GLN A 65 -4.42 -0.74 1.54
N TRP A 66 -3.36 -0.15 2.07
CA TRP A 66 -3.10 1.27 1.96
C TRP A 66 -1.60 1.56 2.02
N VAL A 67 -1.20 2.72 1.49
CA VAL A 67 0.16 3.23 1.56
C VAL A 67 0.14 4.75 1.66
N ALA A 68 1.07 5.32 2.42
CA ALA A 68 1.27 6.77 2.54
C ALA A 68 2.64 7.16 1.99
N LEU A 69 2.66 7.76 0.79
CA LEU A 69 3.90 8.08 0.07
C LEU A 69 4.30 9.53 0.29
N CYS A 70 5.56 9.80 0.65
CA CYS A 70 6.12 11.14 0.58
C CYS A 70 6.41 11.56 -0.87
N PRO A 71 6.70 12.85 -1.11
CA PRO A 71 7.02 13.33 -2.45
C PRO A 71 8.15 12.58 -3.15
N PHE A 72 9.21 12.19 -2.43
CA PHE A 72 10.33 11.43 -3.01
C PHE A 72 9.96 9.99 -3.36
N GLU A 73 9.15 9.33 -2.53
CA GLU A 73 8.67 7.98 -2.81
C GLU A 73 7.75 7.99 -4.04
N LEU A 74 6.92 9.03 -4.18
CA LEU A 74 6.09 9.23 -5.37
C LEU A 74 6.93 9.53 -6.62
N GLU A 75 7.95 10.39 -6.49
CA GLU A 75 8.90 10.68 -7.58
C GLU A 75 9.60 9.40 -8.06
N ALA A 76 10.06 8.54 -7.16
CA ALA A 76 10.70 7.28 -7.51
C ALA A 76 9.79 6.36 -8.35
N LEU A 77 8.47 6.39 -8.12
CA LEU A 77 7.51 5.68 -8.96
C LEU A 77 7.45 6.27 -10.38
N THR A 78 7.56 7.59 -10.54
CA THR A 78 7.53 8.23 -11.87
C THR A 78 8.74 7.89 -12.74
N TRP A 79 9.84 7.44 -12.14
CA TRP A 79 11.03 7.01 -12.86
C TRP A 79 10.95 5.55 -13.34
N GLN A 80 9.95 4.79 -12.91
CA GLN A 80 9.79 3.40 -13.34
C GLN A 80 9.22 3.33 -14.75
N ASN A 81 9.75 2.38 -15.53
CA ASN A 81 9.23 2.13 -16.87
C ASN A 81 7.97 1.24 -16.82
N PRO A 82 7.16 1.18 -17.90
CA PRO A 82 5.96 0.34 -17.95
C PRO A 82 6.21 -1.15 -17.71
N ARG A 83 7.40 -1.67 -18.06
CA ARG A 83 7.76 -3.08 -17.83
C ARG A 83 7.88 -3.38 -16.34
N THR A 84 8.49 -2.49 -15.57
CA THR A 84 8.59 -2.60 -14.11
C THR A 84 7.21 -2.61 -13.46
N PHE A 85 6.32 -1.68 -13.85
CA PHE A 85 4.95 -1.67 -13.34
C PHE A 85 4.18 -2.93 -13.70
N SER A 86 4.33 -3.44 -14.92
CA SER A 86 3.67 -4.67 -15.35
C SER A 86 4.12 -5.87 -14.51
N ALA A 87 5.41 -5.94 -14.16
CA ALA A 87 5.93 -6.98 -13.28
C ALA A 87 5.36 -6.87 -11.85
N MET A 88 5.29 -5.66 -11.29
CA MET A 88 4.68 -5.40 -9.97
C MET A 88 3.21 -5.82 -9.93
N ILE A 89 2.43 -5.45 -10.95
CA ILE A 89 1.00 -5.77 -11.03
C ILE A 89 0.77 -7.27 -11.26
N GLY A 90 1.62 -7.91 -12.07
CA GLY A 90 1.53 -9.35 -12.32
C GLY A 90 1.92 -10.22 -11.12
N ARG A 91 2.71 -9.67 -10.17
CA ARG A 91 3.18 -10.36 -8.96
C ARG A 91 3.06 -9.44 -7.73
N PRO A 92 1.83 -9.12 -7.28
CA PRO A 92 1.58 -8.06 -6.28
C PRO A 92 2.22 -8.32 -4.91
N PHE A 93 2.56 -9.57 -4.61
CA PHE A 93 3.21 -9.98 -3.35
C PHE A 93 4.46 -10.83 -3.59
N GLY A 94 4.94 -10.87 -4.83
CA GLY A 94 6.12 -11.65 -5.22
C GLY A 94 7.35 -10.76 -5.39
N PRO A 95 8.56 -11.35 -5.34
CA PRO A 95 9.77 -10.62 -5.65
C PRO A 95 9.78 -10.17 -7.12
N LEU A 96 10.25 -8.93 -7.35
CA LEU A 96 10.36 -8.34 -8.70
C LEU A 96 11.54 -8.90 -9.49
N LEU A 97 12.59 -9.30 -8.78
CA LEU A 97 13.76 -9.97 -9.32
C LEU A 97 13.63 -11.47 -9.00
N GLY A 98 13.91 -12.32 -9.99
CA GLY A 98 14.16 -13.72 -9.71
C GLY A 98 15.43 -13.85 -8.88
N HIS A 99 15.52 -14.91 -8.08
CA HIS A 99 16.83 -15.48 -7.82
C HIS A 99 17.19 -16.19 -9.13
N ASP A 100 18.04 -15.60 -9.96
CA ASP A 100 18.67 -16.36 -11.02
C ASP A 100 19.52 -17.42 -10.31
N GLU A 101 19.00 -18.63 -10.17
CA GLU A 101 19.87 -19.78 -9.96
C GLU A 101 20.79 -19.80 -11.18
N GLU A 102 22.08 -19.52 -10.97
CA GLU A 102 23.11 -19.75 -11.98
C GLU A 102 22.98 -21.22 -12.41
N ASP A 103 22.31 -21.46 -13.54
CA ASP A 103 22.25 -22.75 -14.21
C ASP A 103 23.71 -23.19 -14.43
N THR A 104 24.17 -24.09 -13.56
CA THR A 104 25.50 -24.71 -13.59
C THR A 104 25.49 -25.92 -14.52
#